data_AF-A0A097A4U4-F1
#
_entry.id   AF-A0A097A4U4-F1
#
_cell.length_a   1.000
_cell.length_b   1.000
_cell.length_c   1.000
_cell.angle_alpha   90.00
_cell.angle_beta   90.00
_cell.angle_gamma   90.00
#
_symmetry.space_group_name_H-M   'P 1'
#
loop_
_entity.id
_entity.type
_entity.pdbx_description
1 polymer ?
#
loop_
_entity_poly.entity_id
_entity_poly.type
_entity_poly.pdbx_seq_one_letter_code
_entity_poly.pdbx_strand_id
1 'polypeptide(L)'
;RHGNKGVVAKILPEEDLPYLPDGTPIEICLNPLGVPSRMNIGQVLETHLGWAAHALGYTCSTPVFAGATVDEIKAELRTAGLPEDGKMVLRDGRTGEPFDQRICVGYIYMLKLSHLVDDKIHARSTGPYSLVTQQPLGDKAQFGGQRF
;
A
#
# COMPACT_ATOMS: atom_id res chain seq x y z
N ARG A 1 4.29 -4.00 -8.80
CA ARG A 1 2.86 -3.70 -9.14
C ARG A 1 1.92 -4.93 -8.97
N HIS A 2 1.91 -5.56 -7.80
CA HIS A 2 1.61 -7.01 -7.65
C HIS A 2 0.14 -7.36 -7.33
N GLY A 3 -0.83 -6.66 -7.93
CA GLY A 3 -2.26 -6.91 -7.67
C GLY A 3 -2.71 -6.64 -6.22
N ASN A 4 -1.92 -5.92 -5.43
CA ASN A 4 -2.20 -5.62 -4.03
C ASN A 4 -3.10 -4.38 -3.91
N LYS A 5 -4.42 -4.60 -3.94
CA LYS A 5 -5.43 -3.54 -3.78
C LYS A 5 -5.72 -3.31 -2.30
N GLY A 6 -5.99 -2.06 -1.93
CA GLY A 6 -6.38 -1.65 -0.58
C GLY A 6 -7.31 -0.45 -0.60
N VAL A 7 -7.95 -0.19 0.55
CA VAL A 7 -8.72 1.03 0.82
C VAL A 7 -8.04 1.74 1.99
N VAL A 8 -7.96 3.07 1.95
CA VAL A 8 -7.41 3.86 3.04
C VAL A 8 -8.33 3.73 4.26
N ALA A 9 -7.83 3.15 5.35
CA ALA A 9 -8.61 2.92 6.56
C ALA A 9 -8.53 4.10 7.54
N LYS A 10 -7.35 4.73 7.66
CA LYS A 10 -7.10 5.85 8.55
C LYS A 10 -6.00 6.73 7.96
N ILE A 11 -6.17 8.05 8.07
CA ILE A 11 -5.12 9.04 7.81
C ILE A 11 -4.62 9.50 9.17
N LEU A 12 -3.31 9.42 9.38
CA LEU A 12 -2.65 9.86 10.61
C LEU A 12 -1.92 11.18 10.34
N PRO A 13 -1.80 12.06 11.35
CA PRO A 13 -0.92 13.21 11.26
C PRO A 13 0.55 12.74 11.29
N GLU A 14 1.47 13.58 10.81
CA GLU A 14 2.87 13.22 10.59
C GLU A 14 3.58 12.84 11.90
N GLU A 15 3.27 13.53 13.00
CA GLU A 15 3.82 13.29 14.33
C GLU A 15 3.45 11.92 14.92
N ASP A 16 2.35 11.31 14.45
CA ASP A 16 1.88 10.01 14.91
C ASP A 16 2.49 8.84 14.11
N LEU A 17 3.15 9.13 12.98
CA LEU A 17 3.68 8.10 12.10
C LEU A 17 4.98 7.53 12.68
N PRO A 18 5.20 6.21 12.55
CA PRO A 18 6.50 5.64 12.82
C PRO A 18 7.59 6.33 12.00
N TYR A 19 8.75 6.53 12.59
CA TYR A 19 9.85 7.23 11.93
C TYR A 19 11.14 6.41 11.98
N LEU A 20 11.97 6.65 10.97
CA LEU A 20 13.30 6.09 10.82
C LEU A 20 14.27 6.76 11.81
N PRO A 21 15.45 6.15 12.11
CA PRO A 21 16.42 6.73 13.04
C PRO A 21 16.99 8.11 12.62
N ASP A 22 16.88 8.46 11.34
CA ASP A 22 17.21 9.78 10.79
C ASP A 22 16.11 10.83 11.03
N GLY A 23 14.96 10.43 11.59
CA GLY A 23 13.81 11.29 11.87
C GLY A 23 12.76 11.28 10.75
N THR A 24 13.01 10.62 9.62
CA THR A 24 12.07 10.61 8.49
C THR A 24 10.84 9.75 8.81
N PRO A 25 9.61 10.30 8.80
CA PRO A 25 8.40 9.53 9.02
C PRO A 25 8.04 8.66 7.81
N ILE A 26 7.39 7.52 8.06
CA ILE A 26 6.88 6.67 6.99
C ILE A 26 5.58 7.22 6.41
N GLU A 27 5.37 7.05 5.10
CA GLU A 27 4.17 7.58 4.44
C GLU A 27 3.00 6.58 4.39
N ILE A 28 3.28 5.28 4.22
CA ILE A 28 2.27 4.24 4.04
C ILE A 28 2.63 2.98 4.82
N CYS A 29 1.70 2.53 5.67
CA CYS A 29 1.80 1.24 6.37
C CYS A 29 1.03 0.15 5.60
N LEU A 30 1.71 -0.92 5.20
CA LEU A 30 1.08 -2.09 4.58
C LEU A 30 0.99 -3.25 5.58
N ASN A 31 -0.12 -3.99 5.54
CA ASN A 31 -0.30 -5.17 6.39
C ASN A 31 0.62 -6.32 5.89
N PRO A 32 1.51 -6.87 6.75
CA PRO A 32 2.42 -7.95 6.36
C PRO A 32 1.71 -9.24 5.92
N LEU A 33 0.49 -9.51 6.41
CA LEU A 33 -0.25 -10.73 6.06
C LEU A 33 -0.61 -10.83 4.57
N GLY A 34 -0.65 -9.69 3.86
CA GLY A 34 -0.96 -9.65 2.44
C GLY A 34 0.12 -10.22 1.52
N VAL A 35 1.36 -10.37 2.00
CA VAL A 35 2.49 -10.86 1.19
C VAL A 35 2.57 -12.39 1.18
N PRO A 36 2.64 -13.10 2.33
CA PRO A 36 2.77 -14.56 2.35
C PRO A 36 1.55 -15.26 1.78
N SER A 37 0.34 -14.75 2.09
CA SER A 37 -0.93 -15.35 1.66
C SER A 37 -1.15 -15.33 0.14
N ARG A 38 -0.51 -14.39 -0.56
CA ARG A 38 -0.67 -14.20 -2.02
C ARG A 38 0.59 -14.50 -2.82
N MET A 39 1.66 -14.92 -2.15
CA MET A 39 2.98 -15.17 -2.76
C MET A 39 3.51 -13.97 -3.58
N ASN A 40 3.20 -12.74 -3.15
CA ASN A 40 3.62 -11.51 -3.82
C ASN A 40 5.06 -11.10 -3.45
N ILE A 41 6.02 -12.02 -3.59
CA ILE A 41 7.43 -11.80 -3.20
C ILE A 41 8.04 -10.63 -3.97
N GLY A 42 7.66 -10.45 -5.24
CA GLY A 42 8.09 -9.33 -6.06
C GLY A 42 7.79 -7.96 -5.45
N GLN A 43 6.77 -7.84 -4.58
CA GLN A 43 6.49 -6.60 -3.86
C GLN A 43 7.62 -6.24 -2.90
N VAL A 44 8.12 -7.24 -2.17
CA VAL A 44 9.22 -7.06 -1.24
C VAL A 44 10.49 -6.75 -2.00
N LEU A 45 10.79 -7.49 -3.07
CA LEU A 45 11.97 -7.25 -3.91
C LEU A 45 11.98 -5.85 -4.54
N GLU A 46 10.84 -5.40 -5.06
CA GLU A 46 10.66 -4.03 -5.58
C GLU A 46 10.91 -2.99 -4.48
N THR A 47 10.43 -3.25 -3.26
CA THR A 47 10.61 -2.34 -2.10
C THR A 47 12.10 -2.18 -1.73
N HIS A 48 12.87 -3.27 -1.79
CA HIS A 48 14.30 -3.27 -1.47
C HIS A 48 15.12 -2.58 -2.55
N LEU A 49 14.89 -2.96 -3.82
CA LEU A 49 15.60 -2.37 -4.96
C LEU A 49 15.27 -0.88 -5.10
N GLY A 50 14.00 -0.50 -4.92
CA GLY A 50 13.57 0.89 -4.94
C GLY A 50 14.25 1.72 -3.85
N TRP A 51 14.50 1.14 -2.68
CA TRP A 51 15.22 1.83 -1.60
C TRP A 51 16.69 2.05 -1.91
N ALA A 52 17.39 1.02 -2.42
CA ALA A 52 18.77 1.17 -2.88
C ALA A 52 18.88 2.20 -4.01
N ALA A 53 18.00 2.14 -5.00
CA ALA A 53 17.95 3.05 -6.14
C ALA A 53 17.71 4.51 -5.70
N HIS A 54 16.80 4.73 -4.75
CA HIS A 54 16.55 6.05 -4.17
C HIS A 54 17.77 6.59 -3.42
N ALA A 55 18.41 5.76 -2.58
CA ALA A 55 19.59 6.16 -1.81
C ALA A 55 20.80 6.50 -2.69
N LEU A 56 20.99 5.75 -3.79
CA LEU A 56 22.08 5.95 -4.74
C LEU A 56 21.75 6.97 -5.86
N GLY A 57 20.50 7.42 -5.96
CA GLY A 57 20.07 8.44 -6.91
C GLY A 57 19.99 7.98 -8.36
N TYR A 58 19.67 6.70 -8.61
CA TYR A 58 19.50 6.17 -9.97
C TYR A 58 18.13 5.53 -10.17
N THR A 59 17.77 5.31 -11.43
CA THR A 59 16.56 4.56 -11.81
C THR A 59 16.92 3.16 -12.25
N CYS A 60 16.29 2.15 -11.67
CA CYS A 60 16.48 0.75 -12.05
C CYS A 60 15.50 0.32 -13.17
N SER A 61 15.96 -0.51 -14.11
CA SER A 61 15.11 -1.17 -15.09
C SER A 61 15.28 -2.68 -14.99
N THR A 62 14.19 -3.39 -14.65
CA THR A 62 14.19 -4.86 -14.52
C THR A 62 13.18 -5.47 -15.51
N PRO A 63 13.64 -6.07 -16.61
CA PRO A 63 12.77 -6.74 -17.59
C PRO A 63 11.99 -7.93 -17.01
N VAL A 64 10.85 -8.26 -17.63
CA VAL A 64 9.86 -9.23 -17.12
C VAL A 64 10.37 -10.68 -17.00
N PHE A 65 11.47 -11.04 -17.66
CA PHE A 65 12.06 -12.39 -17.60
C PHE A 65 13.59 -12.39 -17.37
N ALA A 66 14.15 -11.22 -17.11
CA ALA A 66 15.56 -11.01 -16.79
C ALA A 66 15.66 -9.96 -15.67
N GLY A 67 14.90 -10.20 -14.61
CA GLY A 67 14.81 -9.30 -13.47
C GLY A 67 16.05 -9.38 -12.58
N ALA A 68 16.23 -8.37 -11.75
CA ALA A 68 17.27 -8.38 -10.73
C ALA A 68 17.10 -9.59 -9.81
N THR A 69 18.17 -10.34 -9.64
CA THR A 69 18.25 -11.47 -8.72
C THR A 69 18.30 -10.98 -7.26
N VAL A 70 17.98 -11.86 -6.32
CA VAL A 70 18.02 -11.51 -4.89
C VAL A 70 19.41 -11.08 -4.45
N ASP A 71 20.46 -11.72 -4.97
CA ASP A 71 21.84 -11.43 -4.61
C ASP A 71 22.30 -10.09 -5.19
N GLU A 72 21.88 -9.74 -6.40
CA GLU A 72 22.11 -8.41 -6.97
C GLU A 72 21.42 -7.32 -6.13
N ILE A 73 20.16 -7.52 -5.73
CA ILE A 73 19.43 -6.55 -4.89
C ILE A 73 20.14 -6.36 -3.54
N LYS A 74 20.64 -7.44 -2.92
CA LYS A 74 21.43 -7.33 -1.69
C LYS A 74 22.75 -6.59 -1.90
N ALA A 75 23.42 -6.81 -3.03
CA ALA A 75 24.64 -6.09 -3.37
C ALA A 75 24.38 -4.59 -3.57
N GLU A 76 23.26 -4.22 -4.20
CA GLU A 76 22.83 -2.82 -4.33
C GLU A 76 22.53 -2.18 -2.98
N LEU A 77 21.80 -2.88 -2.09
CA LEU A 77 21.55 -2.41 -0.72
C LEU A 77 22.86 -2.18 0.04
N ARG A 78 23.80 -3.12 -0.05
CA ARG A 78 25.12 -2.99 0.57
C ARG A 78 25.88 -1.78 0.02
N THR A 79 25.84 -1.56 -1.29
CA THR A 79 26.49 -0.42 -1.96
C THR A 79 25.87 0.91 -1.53
N ALA A 80 24.56 0.93 -1.29
CA ALA A 80 23.83 2.06 -0.74
C ALA A 80 24.07 2.30 0.77
N GLY A 81 24.83 1.44 1.45
CA GLY A 81 25.03 1.50 2.90
C GLY A 81 23.79 1.09 3.72
N LEU A 82 22.87 0.36 3.10
CA LEU A 82 21.61 -0.10 3.70
C LEU A 82 21.71 -1.56 4.18
N PRO A 83 20.86 -1.99 5.14
CA PRO A 83 20.84 -3.37 5.59
C PRO A 83 20.42 -4.35 4.48
N GLU A 84 21.17 -5.44 4.29
CA GLU A 84 20.90 -6.45 3.24
C GLU A 84 19.58 -7.21 3.45
N ASP A 85 19.04 -7.22 4.67
CA ASP A 85 17.74 -7.79 4.99
C ASP A 85 16.56 -6.82 4.74
N GLY A 86 16.86 -5.59 4.31
CA GLY A 86 15.90 -4.52 4.04
C GLY A 86 15.04 -4.12 5.25
N LYS A 87 15.54 -4.37 6.46
CA LYS A 87 14.82 -4.05 7.70
C LYS A 87 15.49 -2.90 8.45
N MET A 88 14.68 -2.07 9.09
CA MET A 88 15.11 -0.95 9.93
C MET A 88 14.53 -1.06 11.34
N VAL A 89 15.20 -0.45 12.30
CA VAL A 89 14.57 -0.14 13.59
C VAL A 89 13.72 1.11 13.36
N LEU A 90 12.41 0.99 13.54
CA LEU A 90 11.50 2.12 13.57
C LEU A 90 11.18 2.48 15.02
N ARG A 91 10.83 3.75 15.25
CA ARG A 91 10.30 4.24 16.52
C ARG A 91 8.84 4.63 16.35
N ASP A 92 8.04 4.41 17.39
CA ASP A 92 6.65 4.87 17.43
C ASP A 92 6.63 6.40 17.55
N GLY A 93 5.88 7.08 16.67
CA GLY A 93 5.73 8.54 16.70
C GLY A 93 5.09 9.05 18.00
N ARG A 94 4.24 8.24 18.63
CA ARG A 94 3.51 8.65 19.85
C ARG A 94 4.30 8.49 21.13
N THR A 95 5.05 7.39 21.26
CA THR A 95 5.78 7.06 22.50
C THR A 95 7.28 7.35 22.38
N GLY A 96 7.82 7.39 21.16
CA GLY A 96 9.26 7.50 20.89
C GLY A 96 10.05 6.20 21.10
N GLU A 97 9.39 5.14 21.57
CA GLU A 97 10.02 3.85 21.82
C GLU A 97 10.26 3.08 20.51
N PRO A 98 11.37 2.34 20.40
CA PRO A 98 11.60 1.46 19.25
C PRO A 98 10.63 0.27 19.28
N PHE A 99 10.22 -0.20 18.10
CA PHE A 99 9.47 -1.46 18.00
C PHE A 99 10.34 -2.67 18.37
N ASP A 100 9.72 -3.72 18.93
CA ASP A 100 10.41 -4.95 19.35
C ASP A 100 11.15 -5.67 18.22
N GLN A 101 10.65 -5.56 16.99
CA GLN A 101 11.20 -6.20 15.80
C GLN A 101 11.63 -5.17 14.76
N ARG A 102 12.69 -5.48 14.02
CA ARG A 102 13.09 -4.70 12.84
C ARG A 102 12.03 -4.86 11.74
N ILE A 103 11.60 -3.74 11.18
CA ILE A 103 10.48 -3.64 10.24
C ILE A 103 11.03 -3.50 8.82
N CYS A 104 10.41 -4.16 7.85
CA CYS A 104 10.75 -3.98 6.43
C CYS A 104 10.34 -2.57 5.99
N VAL A 105 11.30 -1.78 5.52
CA VAL A 105 11.09 -0.42 5.01
C VAL A 105 11.68 -0.34 3.61
N GLY A 106 11.15 0.56 2.79
CA GLY A 106 11.73 0.87 1.49
C GLY A 106 10.73 1.61 0.61
N TYR A 107 11.03 1.68 -0.67
CA TYR A 107 10.27 2.48 -1.62
C TYR A 107 9.50 1.58 -2.58
N ILE A 108 8.19 1.78 -2.64
CA ILE A 108 7.31 1.04 -3.55
C ILE A 108 6.50 1.99 -4.41
N TYR A 109 6.28 1.61 -5.66
CA TYR A 109 5.43 2.38 -6.55
C TYR A 109 3.94 2.13 -6.27
N MET A 110 3.22 3.18 -5.89
CA MET A 110 1.78 3.13 -5.57
C MET A 110 0.93 3.74 -6.69
N LEU A 111 -0.22 3.11 -6.97
CA LEU A 111 -1.19 3.56 -7.96
C LEU A 111 -2.50 3.93 -7.29
N LYS A 112 -3.03 5.13 -7.61
CA LYS A 112 -4.39 5.53 -7.25
C LYS A 112 -5.38 4.98 -8.27
N LEU A 113 -6.35 4.19 -7.82
CA LEU A 113 -7.42 3.67 -8.65
C LEU A 113 -8.62 4.62 -8.65
N SER A 114 -9.45 4.58 -9.70
CA SER A 114 -10.60 5.47 -9.89
C SER A 114 -11.81 5.15 -9.00
N HIS A 115 -11.78 4.07 -8.22
CA HIS A 115 -12.90 3.64 -7.40
C HIS A 115 -13.00 4.44 -6.10
N LEU A 116 -13.55 5.65 -6.17
CA LEU A 116 -13.72 6.55 -5.03
C LEU A 116 -14.99 6.24 -4.23
N VAL A 117 -15.00 6.63 -2.96
CA VAL A 117 -16.14 6.44 -2.05
C VAL A 117 -17.31 7.35 -2.42
N ASP A 118 -17.03 8.57 -2.87
CA ASP A 118 -18.03 9.57 -3.29
C ASP A 118 -18.94 9.02 -4.41
N ASP A 119 -18.35 8.27 -5.34
CA ASP A 119 -19.09 7.63 -6.43
C ASP A 119 -19.94 6.44 -5.96
N LYS A 120 -19.61 5.86 -4.80
CA LYS A 120 -20.23 4.61 -4.30
C LYS A 120 -21.25 4.80 -3.18
N ILE A 121 -21.17 5.89 -2.41
CA ILE A 121 -22.15 6.17 -1.36
C ILE A 121 -23.54 6.29 -1.98
N HIS A 122 -24.49 5.52 -1.45
CA HIS A 122 -25.89 5.51 -1.84
C HIS A 122 -26.76 5.12 -0.67
N ALA A 123 -27.85 5.86 -0.45
CA ALA A 123 -28.86 5.55 0.56
C ALA A 123 -30.24 5.91 0.00
N ARG A 124 -31.24 5.11 0.36
CA ARG A 124 -32.63 5.30 -0.07
C ARG A 124 -33.57 5.06 1.10
N SER A 125 -34.44 6.03 1.37
CA SER A 125 -35.58 5.89 2.29
C SER A 125 -36.86 5.52 1.52
N THR A 126 -37.34 6.43 0.66
CA THR A 126 -38.45 6.23 -0.28
C THR A 126 -38.01 6.67 -1.68
N GLY A 127 -38.67 6.19 -2.73
CA GLY A 127 -38.27 6.52 -4.10
C GLY A 127 -39.18 5.89 -5.15
N PRO A 128 -38.81 5.98 -6.44
CA PRO A 128 -39.62 5.46 -7.53
C PRO A 128 -39.70 3.93 -7.52
N TYR A 129 -40.84 3.43 -8.01
CA TYR A 129 -41.16 2.01 -8.12
C TYR A 129 -41.42 1.64 -9.57
N SER A 130 -41.12 0.38 -9.91
CA SER A 130 -41.50 -0.21 -11.18
C SER A 130 -43.01 -0.28 -11.32
N LEU A 131 -43.55 0.16 -12.45
CA LEU A 131 -44.99 0.13 -12.72
C LEU A 131 -45.55 -1.30 -12.77
N VAL A 132 -44.73 -2.26 -13.21
CA VAL A 132 -45.15 -3.65 -13.42
C VAL A 132 -45.11 -4.43 -12.10
N THR A 133 -43.98 -4.38 -11.40
CA THR A 133 -43.76 -5.21 -10.21
C THR A 133 -44.05 -4.49 -8.90
N GLN A 134 -44.25 -3.17 -8.93
CA GLN A 134 -44.33 -2.32 -7.73
C GLN A 134 -43.15 -2.53 -6.79
N GLN A 135 -41.98 -2.91 -7.33
CA GLN A 135 -40.72 -3.03 -6.60
C GLN A 135 -39.88 -1.76 -6.80
N PRO A 136 -39.01 -1.40 -5.85
CA PRO A 136 -38.01 -0.34 -6.03
C PRO A 136 -37.27 -0.46 -7.36
N LEU A 137 -37.04 0.66 -8.05
CA LEU A 137 -36.15 0.68 -9.21
C LEU A 137 -34.74 0.21 -8.81
N GLY A 138 -33.97 -0.26 -9.78
CA GLY A 138 -32.55 -0.54 -9.59
C GLY A 138 -31.71 0.72 -9.83
N ASP A 139 -30.44 0.65 -9.45
CA ASP A 139 -29.41 1.66 -9.73
C ASP A 139 -29.45 2.93 -8.86
N LYS A 140 -28.25 3.41 -8.48
CA LYS A 140 -28.03 4.67 -7.76
C LYS A 140 -28.55 5.85 -8.57
N ALA A 141 -28.35 5.85 -9.89
CA ALA A 141 -28.77 6.94 -10.77
C ALA A 141 -30.30 7.16 -10.78
N GLN A 142 -31.09 6.13 -10.46
CA GLN A 142 -32.56 6.20 -10.45
C GLN A 142 -33.14 6.34 -9.04
N PHE A 143 -32.31 6.63 -8.03
CA PHE A 143 -32.68 6.51 -6.62
C PHE A 143 -33.30 5.14 -6.30
N GLY A 144 -32.71 4.10 -6.88
CA GLY A 144 -33.14 2.71 -6.75
C GLY A 144 -32.78 2.08 -5.41
N GLY A 145 -33.48 1.02 -5.03
CA GLY A 145 -33.28 0.29 -3.78
C GLY A 145 -32.18 -0.78 -3.86
N GLN A 146 -31.70 -1.21 -2.68
CA GLN A 146 -30.86 -2.40 -2.58
C GLN A 146 -31.73 -3.65 -2.80
N ARG A 147 -31.21 -4.63 -3.55
CA ARG A 147 -31.85 -5.94 -3.68
C ARG A 147 -31.55 -6.77 -2.43
N PHE A 148 -32.61 -7.36 -1.85
CA PHE A 148 -32.55 -8.31 -0.74
C PHE A 148 -32.73 -9.74 -1.26
#